data_AF-A0A3P3U2W9-F1
#
_entry.id   AF-A0A3P3U2W9-F1
#
_cell.length_a   1.000
_cell.length_b   1.000
_cell.length_c   1.000
_cell.angle_alpha   90.00
_cell.angle_beta   90.00
_cell.angle_gamma   90.00
#
_symmetry.space_group_name_H-M   'P 1'
#
loop_
_entity.id
_entity.type
_entity.pdbx_description
1 polymer ?
#
loop_
_entity_poly.entity_id
_entity_poly.type
_entity_poly.pdbx_seq_one_letter_code
_entity_poly.pdbx_strand_id
1 'polypeptide(L)' 'MQFIKQAMPMYTHDHAAYVRQMYDWHMKMTQYHDQLHAFHLERAKQFQKMAEERAKTSEISSDTSVA' A
#
# COMPACT_ATOMS: atom_id res chain seq x y z
N MET A 1 -3.97 7.83 5.59
CA MET A 1 -2.73 7.17 6.06
C MET A 1 -1.54 7.95 5.51
N GLN A 2 -0.54 8.22 6.33
CA GLN A 2 0.70 8.88 5.89
C GLN A 2 1.84 7.87 5.97
N PHE A 3 2.42 7.50 4.83
CA PHE A 3 3.58 6.62 4.76
C PHE A 3 4.84 7.49 4.78
N ILE A 4 5.66 7.37 5.82
CA ILE A 4 6.86 8.19 5.96
C ILE A 4 8.08 7.37 5.48
N LYS A 5 8.59 7.75 4.31
CA LYS A 5 9.86 7.22 3.81
C LYS A 5 11.01 7.86 4.57
N GLN A 6 11.79 7.06 5.30
CA GLN A 6 12.94 7.56 6.04
C GLN A 6 14.12 7.78 5.12
N ALA A 7 14.86 8.87 5.30
CA ALA A 7 16.10 9.12 4.57
C ALA A 7 17.20 8.14 5.01
N MET A 8 18.04 7.73 4.08
CA MET A 8 19.17 6.84 4.37
C MET A 8 20.19 7.57 5.26
N PRO A 9 20.72 6.92 6.32
CA PRO A 9 21.82 7.46 7.10
C PRO A 9 23.04 7.77 6.23
N MET A 10 23.67 8.91 6.49
CA MET A 10 24.95 9.26 5.88
C MET A 10 26.08 8.52 6.60
N TYR A 11 27.15 8.20 5.87
CA TYR A 11 28.33 7.58 6.46
C TYR A 11 28.92 8.44 7.58
N THR A 12 29.27 7.79 8.68
CA THR A 12 30.02 8.40 9.79
C THR A 12 31.35 7.66 9.96
N HIS A 13 32.38 8.38 10.43
CA HIS A 13 33.71 7.79 10.65
C HIS A 13 33.72 6.69 11.71
N ASP A 14 32.69 6.64 12.57
CA ASP A 14 32.41 5.48 13.42
C ASP A 14 31.66 4.41 12.62
N HIS A 15 32.43 3.46 12.10
CA HIS A 15 31.90 2.39 11.26
C HIS A 15 30.89 1.50 12.00
N ALA A 16 31.10 1.22 13.29
CA ALA A 16 30.21 0.37 14.07
C ALA A 16 28.86 1.04 14.31
N ALA A 17 28.86 2.35 14.60
CA ALA A 17 27.64 3.12 14.69
C ALA A 17 26.91 3.21 13.35
N TYR A 18 27.63 3.46 12.26
CA TYR A 18 27.04 3.54 10.92
C TYR A 18 26.34 2.24 10.50
N VAL A 19 26.98 1.08 10.71
CA VAL A 19 26.39 -0.22 10.37
C VAL A 19 25.09 -0.47 11.14
N ARG A 20 25.02 -0.11 12.42
CA ARG A 20 23.79 -0.23 13.23
C ARG A 20 22.68 0.69 12.71
N GLN A 21 23.01 1.94 12.41
CA GLN A 21 22.05 2.90 11.84
C GLN A 21 21.50 2.41 10.49
N MET A 22 22.36 1.85 9.65
CA MET A 22 21.94 1.28 8.36
C MET A 22 21.03 0.08 8.56
N TYR A 23 21.31 -0.81 9.50
CA TYR A 23 20.43 -1.94 9.82
C TYR A 23 19.04 -1.46 10.26
N ASP A 24 18.98 -0.51 11.21
CA ASP A 24 17.73 0.04 11.70
C ASP A 24 16.94 0.75 10.60
N TRP A 25 17.63 1.48 9.72
CA TRP A 25 17.01 2.11 8.57
C TRP A 25 16.41 1.09 7.60
N HIS A 26 17.12 -0.01 7.31
CA HIS A 26 16.60 -1.07 6.44
C HIS A 26 15.33 -1.70 7.04
N MET A 27 15.30 -1.97 8.35
CA MET A 27 14.10 -2.50 9.00
C MET A 27 12.91 -1.55 8.90
N LYS A 28 13.12 -0.24 9.11
CA LYS A 28 12.08 0.77 8.91
C LYS A 28 11.60 0.85 7.46
N MET A 29 12.51 0.70 6.49
CA MET A 29 12.17 0.71 5.08
C MET A 29 11.39 -0.53 4.64
N THR A 30 11.72 -1.71 5.18
CA THR A 30 10.93 -2.93 4.97
C THR A 30 9.49 -2.73 5.45
N GLN A 31 9.31 -2.23 6.67
CA GLN A 31 7.97 -1.94 7.21
C GLN A 31 7.21 -0.91 6.36
N TYR A 32 7.90 0.14 5.88
CA TYR A 32 7.31 1.12 4.98
C TYR A 32 6.81 0.49 3.67
N HIS A 33 7.58 -0.42 3.08
CA HIS A 33 7.18 -1.11 1.86
C HIS A 33 6.02 -2.08 2.09
N ASP A 34 6.00 -2.80 3.20
CA ASP A 34 4.89 -3.69 3.57
C ASP A 34 3.58 -2.91 3.75
N GLN A 35 3.65 -1.74 4.39
CA GLN A 35 2.50 -0.84 4.55
C GLN A 35 1.97 -0.33 3.21
N LEU A 36 2.86 0.08 2.29
CA LEU A 36 2.48 0.50 0.95
C LEU A 36 1.81 -0.64 0.17
N HIS A 37 2.41 -1.84 0.23
CA HIS A 37 1.87 -3.01 -0.45
C HIS A 37 0.47 -3.36 0.06
N ALA A 38 0.28 -3.42 1.39
CA ALA A 38 -1.02 -3.65 2.00
C ALA A 38 -2.06 -2.60 1.58
N PHE A 39 -1.68 -1.32 1.57
CA PHE A 39 -2.56 -0.24 1.13
C PHE A 39 -2.99 -0.38 -0.33
N HIS A 40 -2.06 -0.68 -1.23
CA HIS A 40 -2.38 -0.84 -2.65
C HIS A 40 -3.27 -2.07 -2.90
N LEU A 41 -3.03 -3.18 -2.20
CA LEU A 41 -3.90 -4.35 -2.26
C LEU A 41 -5.31 -4.05 -1.75
N GLU A 42 -5.44 -3.36 -0.62
CA GLU A 42 -6.75 -2.99 -0.07
C GLU A 42 -7.51 -2.08 -1.02
N ARG A 43 -6.82 -1.10 -1.62
CA ARG A 43 -7.43 -0.21 -2.61
C ARG A 43 -7.86 -0.95 -3.89
N ALA A 44 -7.07 -1.94 -4.33
CA ALA A 44 -7.45 -2.77 -5.47
C ALA A 44 -8.72 -3.59 -5.19
N LYS A 45 -8.84 -4.19 -3.99
CA LYS A 45 -10.05 -4.89 -3.56
C LYS A 45 -11.28 -3.98 -3.54
N GLN A 46 -11.13 -2.74 -3.08
CA GLN A 46 -12.22 -1.76 -3.08
C GLN A 46 -12.68 -1.43 -4.50
N PHE A 47 -11.74 -1.22 -5.44
CA PHE A 47 -12.10 -0.99 -6.84
C PHE A 47 -12.80 -2.20 -7.48
N GLN A 48 -12.31 -3.41 -7.21
CA GLN A 48 -12.96 -4.63 -7.67
C GLN A 48 -14.40 -4.73 -7.15
N LYS A 49 -14.60 -4.53 -5.85
CA LYS A 49 -15.94 -4.54 -5.23
C LYS A 49 -16.88 -3.53 -5.89
N MET A 50 -16.43 -2.30 -6.13
CA MET A 50 -17.25 -1.28 -6.80
C MET A 50 -17.58 -1.65 -8.26
N ALA A 51 -16.66 -2.31 -8.97
CA ALA A 51 -16.92 -2.79 -10.33
C ALA A 51 -17.99 -3.91 -10.33
N GLU A 52 -17.89 -4.86 -9.39
CA GLU A 52 -18.89 -5.92 -9.21
C GLU A 52 -20.26 -5.37 -8.81
N GLU A 53 -20.31 -4.39 -7.90
CA GLU A 53 -21.55 -3.71 -7.53
C GLU A 53 -22.19 -3.00 -8.73
N ARG A 54 -21.40 -2.32 -9.55
CA ARG A 54 -21.89 -1.69 -10.79
C ARG A 54 -22.45 -2.70 -11.77
N ALA A 55 -21.77 -3.83 -11.98
CA ALA A 55 -22.25 -4.90 -12.84
C ALA A 55 -23.62 -5.43 -12.38
N LYS A 56 -23.76 -5.72 -11.08
CA LYS A 56 -25.05 -6.16 -10.50
C LYS A 56 -26.17 -5.13 -10.67
N THR A 57 -25.89 -3.85 -10.46
CA THR A 57 -26.90 -2.79 -10.67
C THR A 57 -27.30 -2.64 -12.13
N SER A 58 -26.38 -2.90 -13.07
CA SER A 58 -26.65 -2.85 -14.51
C SER A 58 -27.56 -4.00 -14.96
N GLU A 59 -27.35 -5.22 -14.44
CA GLU A 59 -28.17 -6.40 -14.74
C GLU A 59 -29.61 -6.24 -14.22
N ILE A 60 -29.78 -5.71 -13.00
CA ILE A 60 -31.12 -5.46 -12.43
C ILE A 60 -31.86 -4.36 -13.21
N SER A 61 -31.13 -3.35 -13.71
CA SER A 61 -31.72 -2.28 -14.52
C SER A 61 -32.18 -2.77 -15.90
N SER A 62 -31.52 -3.77 -16.51
CA SER A 62 -31.98 -4.31 -17.80
C SER A 62 -33.22 -5.17 -17.64
N ASP A 63 -33.31 -5.97 -16.57
CA ASP A 63 -34.46 -6.86 -16.35
C ASP A 63 -35.74 -6.11 -15.94
N THR A 64 -35.61 -4.95 -15.29
CA THR A 64 -36.78 -4.14 -14.91
C THR A 64 -37.37 -3.36 -16.10
N SER A 65 -36.63 -3.20 -17.19
CA SER A 65 -37.06 -2.40 -18.34
C SER A 65 -37.81 -3.22 -19.41
N VAL A 66 -38.01 -4.52 -19.20
CA VAL A 66 -38.68 -5.45 -20.14
C VAL A 66 -40.02 -5.97 -19.58
N ALA A 67 -40.56 -5.36 -18.52
CA ALA A 67 -41.88 -5.69 -17.96
C ALA A 67 -42.95 -4.67 -18.35
#